data_AF-A0A974XBG6-F1
#
_entry.id   AF-A0A974XBG6-F1
#
_cell.length_a   1.000
_cell.length_b   1.000
_cell.length_c   1.000
_cell.angle_alpha   90.00
_cell.angle_beta   90.00
_cell.angle_gamma   90.00
#
_symmetry.space_group_name_H-M   'P 1'
#
loop_
_entity.id
_entity.type
_entity.pdbx_description
1 polymer ?
#
loop_
_entity_poly.entity_id
_entity_poly.type
_entity_poly.pdbx_seq_one_letter_code
_entity_poly.pdbx_strand_id
1 'polypeptide(L)'
;MYRAVGPDEFYKVMETGTFNVIPNGMQAKQFGMSFEETLQFAEKYSDISAIIEVKVPTNMLDKVGDFTQVDGFIFKNGTITIQADKLEEFNNIIQEITHKY
;
A
#
# COMPACT_ATOMS: atom_id res chain seq x y z
N MET A 1 6.66 0.91 4.77
CA MET A 1 5.38 1.62 4.46
C MET A 1 4.23 0.69 4.78
N TYR A 2 3.02 1.23 4.92
CA TYR A 2 1.85 0.49 5.38
C TYR A 2 0.70 0.61 4.40
N ARG A 3 -0.09 -0.46 4.23
CA ARG A 3 -1.29 -0.44 3.40
C ARG A 3 -2.45 -1.02 4.15
N ALA A 4 -3.53 -0.27 4.16
CA ALA A 4 -4.82 -0.73 4.62
C ALA A 4 -5.50 -1.51 3.47
N VAL A 5 -5.86 -2.77 3.72
CA VAL A 5 -6.44 -3.68 2.73
C VAL A 5 -7.71 -4.34 3.27
N GLY A 6 -8.65 -4.59 2.36
CA GLY A 6 -9.80 -5.47 2.64
C GLY A 6 -9.38 -6.94 2.70
N PRO A 7 -10.26 -7.84 3.17
CA PRO A 7 -9.95 -9.25 3.37
C PRO A 7 -9.53 -9.95 2.07
N ASP A 8 -10.24 -9.71 0.96
CA ASP A 8 -9.90 -10.28 -0.35
C ASP A 8 -8.49 -9.91 -0.84
N GLU A 9 -8.10 -8.65 -0.69
CA GLU A 9 -6.77 -8.20 -1.09
C GLU A 9 -5.70 -8.69 -0.13
N PHE A 10 -6.00 -8.74 1.17
CA PHE A 10 -5.10 -9.29 2.18
C PHE A 10 -4.72 -10.74 1.85
N TYR A 11 -5.71 -11.63 1.67
CA TYR A 11 -5.43 -13.04 1.39
C TYR A 11 -4.64 -13.21 0.09
N LYS A 12 -4.97 -12.46 -0.96
CA LYS A 12 -4.23 -12.51 -2.22
C LYS A 12 -2.78 -12.08 -2.05
N VAL A 13 -2.54 -10.93 -1.41
CA VAL A 13 -1.18 -10.42 -1.22
C VAL A 13 -0.36 -11.34 -0.30
N MET A 14 -0.97 -11.92 0.72
CA MET A 14 -0.30 -12.87 1.61
C MET A 14 -0.02 -14.21 0.93
N GLU A 15 -0.85 -14.64 -0.02
CA GLU A 15 -0.66 -15.86 -0.81
C GLU A 15 0.38 -15.69 -1.92
N THR A 16 0.30 -14.59 -2.68
CA THR A 16 1.17 -14.36 -3.84
C THR A 16 2.44 -13.57 -3.53
N GLY A 17 2.50 -12.90 -2.38
CA GLY A 17 3.57 -11.96 -2.02
C GLY A 17 3.61 -10.72 -2.91
N THR A 18 2.55 -10.44 -3.68
CA THR A 18 2.55 -9.41 -4.72
C THR A 18 1.23 -8.65 -4.78
N PHE A 19 1.30 -7.38 -5.16
CA PHE A 19 0.14 -6.55 -5.40
C PHE A 19 -0.33 -6.68 -6.84
N ASN A 20 -1.63 -6.86 -7.03
CA ASN A 20 -2.22 -6.94 -8.37
C ASN A 20 -3.19 -5.78 -8.62
N VAL A 21 -3.27 -5.37 -9.89
CA VAL A 21 -4.33 -4.49 -10.37
C VAL A 21 -5.64 -5.26 -10.42
N ILE A 22 -6.72 -4.63 -10.01
CA ILE A 22 -8.06 -5.22 -10.09
C ILE A 22 -8.66 -4.71 -11.41
N PRO A 23 -9.13 -5.59 -12.32
CA PRO A 23 -9.56 -5.20 -13.67
C PRO A 23 -10.71 -4.18 -13.73
N ASN A 24 -11.40 -3.92 -12.62
CA ASN A 24 -12.45 -2.90 -12.49
C ASN A 24 -12.23 -1.96 -11.28
N GLY A 25 -11.01 -1.89 -10.75
CA GLY A 25 -10.70 -1.14 -9.53
C GLY A 25 -9.73 0.02 -9.75
N MET A 26 -9.37 0.68 -8.65
CA MET A 26 -8.31 1.69 -8.65
C MET A 26 -7.02 1.03 -9.13
N GLN A 27 -6.51 1.53 -10.26
CA GLN A 27 -5.31 1.02 -10.90
C GLN A 27 -4.06 1.31 -10.06
N ALA A 28 -4.09 2.36 -9.22
CA ALA A 28 -3.02 2.72 -8.32
C ALA A 28 -3.19 2.11 -6.92
N LYS A 29 -2.06 1.85 -6.25
CA LYS A 29 -1.98 1.35 -4.88
C LYS A 29 -1.35 2.42 -3.99
N GLN A 30 -2.14 3.01 -3.10
CA GLN A 30 -1.65 3.97 -2.12
C GLN A 30 -1.15 3.27 -0.84
N PHE A 31 -0.05 3.78 -0.29
CA PHE A 31 0.60 3.32 0.93
C PHE A 31 0.82 4.52 1.86
N GLY A 32 0.53 4.34 3.15
CA GLY A 32 0.84 5.31 4.19
C GLY A 32 2.28 5.18 4.68
N MET A 33 2.90 6.31 5.00
CA MET A 33 4.23 6.35 5.60
C MET A 33 4.20 5.95 7.08
N SER A 34 3.12 6.27 7.80
CA SER A 34 2.92 5.88 9.20
C SER A 34 1.84 4.81 9.38
N PHE A 35 2.08 3.89 10.31
CA PHE A 35 1.10 2.87 10.70
C PHE A 35 -0.12 3.51 11.35
N GLU A 36 0.08 4.46 12.27
CA GLU A 36 -1.02 5.11 13.01
C GLU A 36 -1.99 5.83 12.06
N GLU A 37 -1.46 6.56 11.07
CA GLU A 37 -2.28 7.24 10.07
C GLU A 37 -3.02 6.26 9.16
N THR A 38 -2.36 5.15 8.82
CA THR A 38 -2.96 4.06 8.04
C THR A 38 -4.07 3.37 8.82
N LEU A 39 -3.91 3.20 10.13
CA LEU A 39 -4.93 2.65 11.02
C LEU A 39 -6.12 3.62 11.17
N GLN A 40 -5.86 4.91 11.39
CA GLN A 40 -6.94 5.90 11.42
C GLN A 40 -7.72 5.97 10.10
N PHE A 41 -7.04 5.78 8.97
CA PHE A 41 -7.70 5.61 7.68
C PHE A 41 -8.53 4.33 7.66
N ALA A 42 -7.95 3.18 8.03
CA ALA A 42 -8.65 1.90 8.11
C ALA A 42 -9.94 1.98 8.96
N GLU A 43 -9.88 2.61 10.13
CA GLU A 43 -11.04 2.76 11.01
C GLU A 43 -12.17 3.62 10.41
N LYS A 44 -11.86 4.50 9.45
CA LYS A 44 -12.88 5.31 8.75
C LYS A 44 -13.63 4.54 7.67
N TYR A 45 -13.07 3.43 7.17
CA TYR A 45 -13.66 2.65 6.08
C TYR A 45 -13.95 1.23 6.55
N SER A 46 -15.24 0.89 6.63
CA SER A 46 -15.67 -0.45 7.08
C SER A 46 -15.24 -1.60 6.15
N ASP A 47 -14.84 -1.31 4.92
CA ASP A 47 -14.35 -2.29 3.94
C ASP A 47 -12.89 -2.72 4.18
N ILE A 48 -12.19 -2.04 5.09
CA ILE A 48 -10.80 -2.36 5.43
C ILE A 48 -10.79 -3.24 6.67
N SER A 49 -10.10 -4.38 6.58
CA SER A 49 -10.07 -5.37 7.66
C SER A 49 -8.68 -5.72 8.14
N ALA A 50 -7.63 -5.34 7.40
CA ALA A 50 -6.25 -5.64 7.78
C ALA A 50 -5.28 -4.53 7.33
N ILE A 51 -4.15 -4.43 8.03
CA ILE A 51 -3.03 -3.57 7.67
C ILE A 51 -1.79 -4.43 7.47
N ILE A 52 -1.16 -4.24 6.31
CA ILE A 52 0.08 -4.90 5.97
C ILE A 52 1.23 -3.89 5.97
N GLU A 53 2.38 -4.33 6.46
CA GLU A 53 3.65 -3.64 6.39
C GLU A 53 4.41 -4.17 5.17
N VAL A 54 4.88 -3.27 4.33
CA VAL A 54 5.70 -3.60 3.15
C VAL A 54 7.06 -2.95 3.30
N LYS A 55 8.11 -3.77 3.19
CA LYS A 55 9.50 -3.34 3.17
C LYS A 55 10.02 -3.33 1.74
N VAL A 56 10.50 -2.17 1.33
CA VAL A 56 11.11 -1.91 0.03
C VAL A 56 12.33 -1.02 0.22
N PRO A 57 13.37 -1.17 -0.60
CA PRO A 57 14.53 -0.30 -0.56
C PRO A 57 14.17 1.10 -1.08
N THR A 58 14.43 2.12 -0.26
CA THR A 58 14.08 3.52 -0.56
C THR A 58 14.58 4.00 -1.93
N ASN A 59 15.80 3.60 -2.32
CA ASN A 59 16.38 3.96 -3.62
C ASN A 59 15.60 3.45 -4.84
N MET A 60 14.91 2.32 -4.71
CA MET A 60 14.09 1.76 -5.79
C MET A 60 12.67 2.29 -5.70
N LEU A 61 12.16 2.44 -4.47
CA LEU A 61 10.86 3.05 -4.21
C LEU A 61 10.76 4.46 -4.81
N ASP A 62 11.82 5.26 -4.73
CA ASP A 62 11.87 6.61 -5.31
C ASP A 62 11.63 6.64 -6.82
N LYS A 63 11.91 5.52 -7.52
CA LYS A 63 11.76 5.40 -8.97
C LYS A 63 10.37 4.94 -9.42
N VAL A 64 9.67 4.19 -8.56
CA VAL A 64 8.37 3.55 -8.88
C VAL A 64 7.21 4.19 -8.12
N GLY A 65 7.51 4.87 -7.03
CA GLY A 65 6.53 5.50 -6.16
C GLY A 65 6.35 6.98 -6.47
N ASP A 66 5.09 7.39 -6.50
CA ASP A 66 4.70 8.78 -6.56
C ASP A 66 4.45 9.29 -5.14
N PHE A 67 5.22 10.28 -4.71
CA PHE A 67 5.15 10.86 -3.35
C PHE A 67 4.19 12.05 -3.28
N THR A 68 3.31 12.21 -4.27
CA THR A 68 2.28 13.24 -4.21
C THR A 68 1.40 12.95 -3.01
N GLN A 69 1.36 13.91 -2.10
CA GLN A 69 0.60 13.78 -0.86
C GLN A 69 -0.90 13.75 -1.18
N VAL A 70 -1.48 12.57 -1.06
CA VAL A 70 -2.93 12.36 -1.10
C VAL A 70 -3.47 12.39 0.33
N ASP A 71 -4.57 13.11 0.53
CA ASP A 71 -5.26 13.23 1.82
C ASP A 71 -4.34 13.66 2.98
N GLY A 72 -3.67 14.82 2.82
CA GLY A 72 -2.76 15.37 3.84
C GLY A 72 -3.42 15.70 5.20
N PHE A 73 -4.76 15.68 5.26
CA PHE A 73 -5.50 15.74 6.52
C PHE A 73 -5.35 14.47 7.37
N ILE A 74 -5.23 13.30 6.73
CA ILE A 74 -5.10 12.00 7.38
C ILE A 74 -3.64 11.55 7.37
N PHE A 75 -2.95 11.72 6.23
CA PHE A 75 -1.55 11.34 6.04
C PHE A 75 -0.64 12.57 6.09
N LYS A 76 -0.35 13.04 7.30
CA LYS A 76 0.60 14.11 7.60
C LYS A 76 2.05 13.70 7.30
N ASN A 77 2.42 12.43 7.47
CA ASN A 77 3.76 11.94 7.07
C ASN A 77 3.87 11.64 5.56
N GLY A 78 2.80 11.88 4.81
CA GLY A 78 2.75 11.63 3.38
C GLY A 78 2.28 10.23 3.01
N THR A 79 2.02 10.07 1.73
CA THR A 79 1.57 8.84 1.09
C THR A 79 2.45 8.56 -0.11
N ILE A 80 2.54 7.28 -0.46
CA ILE A 80 3.22 6.81 -1.64
C ILE A 80 2.18 6.12 -2.51
N THR A 81 2.04 6.56 -3.74
CA THR A 81 1.12 5.99 -4.72
C THR A 81 1.93 5.23 -5.76
N ILE A 82 1.70 3.92 -5.86
CA ILE A 82 2.28 3.09 -6.91
C ILE A 82 1.26 2.97 -8.04
N GLN A 83 1.59 3.47 -9.22
CA GLN A 83 0.73 3.36 -10.39
C GLN A 83 0.69 1.91 -10.92
N ALA A 84 -0.38 1.56 -11.65
CA ALA A 84 -0.52 0.23 -12.25
C ALA A 84 0.66 -0.16 -13.14
N ASP A 85 1.17 0.76 -13.95
CA ASP A 85 2.30 0.53 -14.84
C ASP A 85 3.61 0.25 -14.08
N LYS A 86 3.71 0.75 -12.84
CA LYS A 86 4.85 0.56 -11.94
C LYS A 86 4.66 -0.58 -10.96
N LEU A 87 3.51 -1.22 -10.93
CA LEU A 87 3.19 -2.25 -9.95
C LEU A 87 4.05 -3.50 -10.12
N GLU A 88 4.37 -3.88 -11.36
CA GLU A 88 5.26 -4.99 -11.64
C GLU A 88 6.69 -4.71 -11.13
N GLU A 89 7.24 -3.54 -11.45
CA GLU A 89 8.55 -3.11 -10.94
C GLU A 89 8.56 -3.05 -9.40
N PHE A 90 7.49 -2.52 -8.82
CA PHE A 90 7.30 -2.45 -7.38
C PHE A 90 7.30 -3.84 -6.73
N ASN A 91 6.55 -4.80 -7.28
CA ASN A 91 6.52 -6.17 -6.78
C ASN A 91 7.90 -6.83 -6.78
N ASN A 92 8.73 -6.55 -7.78
CA ASN A 92 10.09 -7.09 -7.88
C ASN A 92 11.06 -6.52 -6.83
N ILE A 93 10.76 -5.34 -6.26
CA ILE A 93 11.63 -4.69 -5.26
C ILE A 93 11.15 -4.92 -3.82
N ILE A 94 9.98 -5.54 -3.63
CA ILE A 94 9.47 -5.90 -2.31
C ILE A 94 10.43 -6.91 -1.68
N GLN A 95 10.90 -6.56 -0.49
CA GLN A 95 11.76 -7.44 0.30
C GLN A 95 10.94 -8.31 1.23
N GLU A 96 9.88 -7.75 1.79
CA GLU A 96 9.04 -8.43 2.79
C GLU A 96 7.66 -7.79 2.85
N ILE A 97 6.63 -8.64 3.00
CA ILE A 97 5.27 -8.24 3.33
C ILE A 97 4.89 -8.95 4.62
N THR A 98 4.48 -8.19 5.63
CA THR A 98 4.09 -8.72 6.94
C THR A 98 2.72 -8.20 7.34
N HIS A 99 1.89 -9.06 7.92
CA HIS A 99 0.64 -8.64 8.54
C HIS A 99 0.94 -7.90 9.86
N LYS A 100 0.42 -6.67 10.02
CA LYS A 100 0.69 -5.82 11.18
C LYS A 100 -0.51 -5.68 12.12
N TYR A 101 -1.72 -5.63 11.57
CA TYR A 101 -2.98 -5.45 12.31
C TYR A 101 -4.12 -6.14 11.58
#